data_AF-A0A8F1B7R0-F1
#
_entry.id   AF-A0A8F1B7R0-F1
#
_cell.length_a   1.000
_cell.length_b   1.000
_cell.length_c   1.000
_cell.angle_alpha   90.00
_cell.angle_beta   90.00
_cell.angle_gamma   90.00
#
_symmetry.space_group_name_H-M   'P 1'
#
loop_
_entity.id
_entity.type
_entity.pdbx_description
1 polymer ?
#
loop_
_entity_poly.entity_id
_entity_poly.type
_entity_poly.pdbx_seq_one_letter_code
_entity_poly.pdbx_strand_id
1 'polypeptide(L)'
;MANNKSAKKRIGINKRNRLENCYYKTSVRTLTKLFFKNLEIDKTEKTLESKKKLQTILNSTYSFLDKGTKKKVFHKNTAARKKSRLAYYLRVTS
;
A
#
# COMPACT_ATOMS: atom_id res chain seq x y z
N MET A 1 17.66 -1.98 -29.13
CA MET A 1 16.51 -2.68 -29.76
C MET A 1 16.48 -4.13 -29.28
N ALA A 2 15.30 -4.75 -29.17
CA ALA A 2 15.21 -6.18 -28.92
C ALA A 2 15.37 -6.94 -30.25
N ASN A 3 16.51 -7.58 -30.43
CA ASN A 3 16.87 -8.24 -31.69
C ASN A 3 16.33 -9.68 -31.76
N ASN A 4 16.02 -10.31 -30.62
CA ASN A 4 15.43 -11.64 -30.53
C ASN A 4 13.91 -11.56 -30.26
N LYS A 5 13.12 -12.48 -30.84
CA LYS A 5 11.68 -12.66 -30.58
C LYS A 5 11.37 -12.80 -29.08
N SER A 6 12.21 -13.55 -28.35
CA SER A 6 12.08 -13.73 -26.91
C SER A 6 12.23 -12.40 -26.16
N ALA A 7 13.19 -11.57 -26.56
CA ALA A 7 13.44 -10.26 -25.98
C ALA A 7 12.27 -9.30 -26.22
N LYS A 8 11.72 -9.24 -27.45
CA LYS A 8 10.54 -8.42 -27.77
C LYS A 8 9.34 -8.82 -26.88
N LYS A 9 9.09 -10.12 -26.73
CA LYS A 9 8.04 -10.65 -25.84
C LYS A 9 8.26 -10.24 -24.37
N ARG A 10 9.49 -10.36 -23.86
CA ARG A 10 9.84 -9.97 -22.48
C ARG A 10 9.58 -8.49 -22.23
N ILE A 11 9.90 -7.61 -23.19
CA ILE A 11 9.62 -6.17 -23.07
C ILE A 11 8.11 -5.91 -22.91
N GLY A 12 7.27 -6.54 -23.73
CA GLY A 12 5.81 -6.41 -23.64
C GLY A 12 5.26 -6.87 -22.29
N ILE A 13 5.69 -8.05 -21.82
CA ILE A 13 5.29 -8.60 -20.50
C ILE A 13 5.75 -7.67 -19.37
N ASN A 14 6.98 -7.17 -19.43
CA ASN A 14 7.53 -6.27 -18.42
C ASN A 14 6.76 -4.95 -18.37
N LYS A 15 6.37 -4.38 -19.52
CA LYS A 15 5.56 -3.15 -19.57
C LYS A 15 4.20 -3.37 -18.91
N ARG A 16 3.52 -4.47 -19.25
CA ARG A 16 2.22 -4.82 -18.64
C ARG A 16 2.34 -5.00 -17.12
N ASN A 17 3.27 -5.85 -16.68
CA ASN A 17 3.48 -6.12 -15.26
C ASN A 17 3.91 -4.85 -14.49
N ARG A 18 4.72 -3.97 -15.12
CA ARG A 18 5.12 -2.70 -14.51
C ARG A 18 3.91 -1.81 -14.22
N LEU A 19 2.97 -1.68 -15.17
CA LEU A 19 1.77 -0.86 -14.99
C LEU A 19 0.89 -1.40 -13.85
N GLU A 20 0.61 -2.70 -13.85
CA GLU A 20 -0.15 -3.36 -12.79
C GLU A 20 0.52 -3.21 -11.41
N ASN A 21 1.82 -3.47 -11.34
CA ASN A 21 2.60 -3.34 -10.10
C ASN A 21 2.67 -1.88 -9.61
N CYS A 22 2.75 -0.93 -10.55
CA CYS A 22 2.79 0.49 -10.23
C CYS A 22 1.53 0.91 -9.48
N TYR A 23 0.34 0.52 -9.99
CA TYR A 23 -0.94 0.82 -9.36
C TYR A 23 -0.98 0.39 -7.89
N TYR A 24 -0.67 -0.87 -7.58
CA TYR A 24 -0.66 -1.34 -6.18
C TYR A 24 0.37 -0.61 -5.32
N LYS A 25 1.57 -0.33 -5.85
CA LYS A 25 2.63 0.36 -5.13
C LYS A 25 2.28 1.81 -4.83
N THR A 26 1.73 2.54 -5.81
CA THR A 26 1.34 3.94 -5.65
C THR A 26 0.11 4.07 -4.76
N SER A 27 -0.92 3.24 -4.93
CA SER A 27 -2.11 3.24 -4.06
C SER A 27 -1.73 3.02 -2.59
N VAL A 28 -0.90 2.02 -2.29
CA VAL A 28 -0.43 1.79 -0.91
C VAL A 28 0.38 2.99 -0.40
N ARG A 29 1.25 3.60 -1.21
CA ARG A 29 2.02 4.79 -0.81
C ARG A 29 1.10 5.97 -0.49
N THR A 30 0.09 6.21 -1.32
CA THR A 30 -0.87 7.30 -1.13
C THR A 30 -1.70 7.08 0.13
N LEU A 31 -2.25 5.88 0.32
CA LEU A 31 -3.02 5.53 1.52
C LEU A 31 -2.16 5.63 2.80
N THR A 32 -0.89 5.23 2.73
CA THR A 32 0.03 5.36 3.86
C THR A 32 0.27 6.82 4.23
N LYS A 33 0.45 7.72 3.24
CA LYS A 33 0.58 9.16 3.49
C LYS A 33 -0.71 9.74 4.10
N LEU A 34 -1.86 9.35 3.55
CA LEU A 34 -3.16 9.77 4.05
C LEU A 34 -3.39 9.30 5.49
N PHE A 35 -2.98 8.08 5.83
CA PHE A 35 -3.03 7.54 7.19
C PHE A 35 -2.26 8.43 8.16
N PHE A 36 -1.01 8.79 7.86
CA PHE A 36 -0.21 9.66 8.74
C PHE A 36 -0.83 11.05 8.90
N LYS A 37 -1.35 11.66 7.83
CA LYS A 37 -2.06 12.93 7.93
C LYS A 37 -3.28 12.87 8.85
N ASN A 38 -4.08 11.80 8.74
CA ASN A 38 -5.25 11.62 9.60
C ASN A 38 -4.87 11.29 11.04
N LEU A 39 -3.75 10.60 11.24
CA LEU A 39 -3.21 10.31 12.56
C LEU A 39 -2.76 11.58 13.29
N GLU A 40 -2.24 12.57 12.58
CA GLU A 40 -1.95 13.90 13.15
C GLU A 40 -3.22 14.65 13.56
N ILE A 41 -4.27 14.60 12.75
CA ILE A 41 -5.57 15.23 13.06
C ILE A 41 -6.25 14.54 14.25
N ASP A 42 -6.18 13.21 14.32
CA ASP A 42 -6.78 12.46 15.44
C ASP A 42 -6.10 12.77 16.78
N LYS A 43 -4.80 13.08 16.76
CA LYS A 43 -4.06 13.55 17.95
C LYS A 43 -4.59 14.88 18.49
N THR A 44 -5.02 15.80 17.62
CA THR A 44 -5.45 17.15 18.02
C THR A 44 -6.92 17.18 18.44
N GLU A 45 -7.81 16.51 17.70
CA GLU A 45 -9.26 16.65 17.91
C GLU A 45 -9.87 15.50 18.74
N LYS A 46 -9.28 14.28 18.69
CA LYS A 46 -9.77 13.06 19.37
C LYS A 46 -11.27 12.75 19.19
N THR A 47 -11.85 13.19 18.07
CA THR A 47 -13.27 13.03 17.77
C THR A 47 -13.61 11.60 17.34
N LEU A 48 -14.86 11.17 17.52
CA LEU A 48 -15.32 9.84 17.09
C LEU A 48 -15.25 9.67 15.56
N GLU A 49 -15.47 10.76 14.81
CA GLU A 49 -15.40 10.79 13.34
C GLU A 49 -13.96 10.68 12.79
N SER A 50 -12.97 11.29 13.45
CA SER A 50 -11.56 11.16 13.05
C SER A 50 -11.08 9.72 13.20
N LYS A 51 -11.44 9.06 14.30
CA LYS A 51 -11.17 7.64 14.54
C LYS A 51 -11.79 6.73 13.47
N LYS A 52 -13.06 6.95 13.11
CA LYS A 52 -13.73 6.19 12.03
C LYS A 52 -13.01 6.34 10.68
N LYS A 53 -12.65 7.58 10.31
CA LYS A 53 -11.90 7.85 9.07
C LYS A 53 -10.56 7.14 9.07
N LEU A 54 -9.82 7.22 10.17
CA LEU A 54 -8.52 6.58 10.33
C LEU A 54 -8.61 5.05 10.20
N GLN A 55 -9.59 4.43 10.87
CA GLN A 55 -9.84 2.99 10.76
C GLN A 55 -10.20 2.58 9.32
N THR A 56 -11.00 3.39 8.62
CA THR A 56 -11.39 3.13 7.23
C THR A 56 -10.18 3.14 6.29
N ILE A 57 -9.27 4.11 6.47
CA ILE A 57 -8.02 4.20 5.70
C ILE A 57 -7.11 3.02 6.03
N LEU A 58 -7.01 2.64 7.30
CA LEU A 58 -6.20 1.49 7.73
C LEU A 58 -6.70 0.18 7.08
N ASN A 59 -8.01 -0.08 7.16
CA ASN A 59 -8.65 -1.24 6.55
C ASN A 59 -8.42 -1.28 5.03
N SER A 60 -8.58 -0.14 4.37
CA SER A 60 -8.30 0.00 2.93
C SER A 60 -6.84 -0.33 2.61
N THR A 61 -5.90 0.21 3.41
CA THR A 61 -4.46 -0.04 3.24
C THR A 61 -4.12 -1.52 3.37
N TYR A 62 -4.69 -2.20 4.38
CA TYR A 62 -4.52 -3.64 4.57
C TYR A 62 -5.08 -4.45 3.41
N SER A 63 -6.29 -4.10 2.94
CA SER A 63 -6.91 -4.73 1.77
C SER A 63 -6.02 -4.64 0.52
N PHE A 64 -5.46 -3.46 0.24
CA PHE A 64 -4.56 -3.27 -0.92
C PHE A 64 -3.23 -4.02 -0.76
N LEU A 65 -2.66 -4.07 0.45
CA LEU A 65 -1.45 -4.85 0.73
C LEU A 65 -1.69 -6.34 0.50
N ASP A 66 -2.81 -6.88 0.98
CA ASP A 66 -3.13 -8.31 0.86
C ASP A 66 -3.48 -8.69 -0.57
N LYS A 67 -4.26 -7.87 -1.27
CA LYS A 67 -4.49 -8.05 -2.72
C LYS A 67 -3.17 -8.01 -3.50
N GLY A 68 -2.27 -7.09 -3.14
CA GLY A 68 -0.95 -6.97 -3.76
C GLY A 68 -0.02 -8.16 -3.47
N THR A 69 -0.10 -8.77 -2.29
CA THR A 69 0.67 -9.99 -1.98
C THR A 69 0.12 -11.21 -2.72
N LYS A 70 -1.20 -11.39 -2.78
CA LYS A 70 -1.84 -12.45 -3.58
C LYS A 70 -1.43 -12.38 -5.05
N LYS A 71 -1.33 -11.16 -5.59
CA LYS A 71 -0.85 -10.90 -6.97
C LYS A 71 0.67 -10.89 -7.12
N LYS A 72 1.44 -11.27 -6.10
CA LYS A 72 2.91 -11.30 -6.07
C LYS A 72 3.60 -9.94 -6.35
N VAL A 73 2.88 -8.83 -6.17
CA VAL A 73 3.45 -7.47 -6.28
C VAL A 73 4.35 -7.15 -5.08
N PHE A 74 3.95 -7.65 -3.90
CA PHE A 74 4.73 -7.56 -2.67
C PHE A 74 5.10 -8.94 -2.17
N HIS A 75 6.32 -9.09 -1.67
CA HIS A 75 6.70 -10.28 -0.90
C HIS A 75 5.94 -10.30 0.44
N LYS A 76 5.59 -11.51 0.92
CA LYS A 76 4.85 -11.73 2.18
C LYS A 76 5.45 -10.96 3.36
N ASN A 77 6.77 -11.01 3.52
CA ASN A 77 7.47 -10.33 4.62
C ASN A 77 7.38 -8.80 4.48
N THR A 78 7.40 -8.27 3.26
CA THR A 78 7.29 -6.82 3.04
C THR A 78 5.90 -6.32 3.43
N ALA A 79 4.85 -7.08 3.12
CA ALA A 79 3.50 -6.73 3.54
C ALA A 79 3.33 -6.84 5.06
N ALA A 80 3.83 -7.92 5.67
CA ALA A 80 3.80 -8.10 7.13
C ALA A 80 4.51 -6.95 7.86
N ARG A 81 5.72 -6.56 7.43
CA ARG A 81 6.45 -5.41 8.00
C ARG A 81 5.67 -4.11 7.89
N LYS A 82 5.01 -3.85 6.75
CA LYS A 82 4.20 -2.65 6.56
C LYS A 82 2.98 -2.63 7.48
N LYS A 83 2.28 -3.76 7.63
CA LYS A 83 1.16 -3.90 8.56
C LYS A 83 1.59 -3.66 10.01
N SER A 84 2.65 -4.33 10.43
CA SER A 84 3.22 -4.17 11.77
C SER A 84 3.60 -2.72 12.07
N ARG A 85 4.23 -2.02 11.12
CA ARG A 85 4.60 -0.61 11.27
C ARG A 85 3.37 0.30 11.46
N LEU A 86 2.31 0.10 10.68
CA LEU A 86 1.07 0.89 10.82
C LEU A 86 0.39 0.63 12.18
N ALA A 87 0.33 -0.64 12.60
CA ALA A 87 -0.22 -1.01 13.90
C ALA A 87 0.59 -0.41 15.06
N TYR A 88 1.92 -0.39 14.95
CA TYR A 88 2.80 0.24 15.93
C TYR A 88 2.50 1.73 16.10
N TYR A 89 2.40 2.49 14.99
CA TYR A 89 2.09 3.92 15.07
C TYR A 89 0.71 4.20 15.65
N LEU A 90 -0.28 3.35 15.33
CA LEU A 90 -1.60 3.46 15.93
C LEU A 90 -1.52 3.31 17.45
N ARG A 91 -0.84 2.26 17.94
CA ARG A 91 -0.67 1.96 19.37
C ARG A 91 0.11 3.03 20.15
N VAL A 92 1.15 3.60 19.54
CA VAL A 92 1.96 4.64 20.19
C VAL A 92 1.22 5.98 20.27
N THR A 93 0.27 6.19 19.36
CA THR A 93 -0.47 7.45 19.23
C THR A 93 -1.78 7.45 20.04
N SER A 94 -2.41 6.28 20.17
CA SER A 94 -3.57 6.04 21.03
C SER A 94 -3.22 6.18 22.50
#